data_AF-A0A662E710-F1
#
_entry.id   AF-A0A662E710-F1
#
_cell.length_a   1.000
_cell.length_b   1.000
_cell.length_c   1.000
_cell.angle_alpha   90.00
_cell.angle_beta   90.00
_cell.angle_gamma   90.00
#
_symmetry.space_group_name_H-M   'P 1'
#
loop_
_entity.id
_entity.type
_entity.pdbx_description
1 polymer ?
#
loop_
_entity_poly.entity_id
_entity_poly.type
_entity_poly.pdbx_seq_one_letter_code
_entity_poly.pdbx_strand_id
1 'polypeptide(L)'
;MPANPLTDPNWASETTDTVVRLVDTVRDQTTTKVVYAARGLVFGLIAVILGLFALVIALVGMMRGLQALLELTMSWEQAVYTSYFIVGGVLCLVGVVMFKKRNAAAV
;
A
#
# COMPACT_ATOMS: atom_id res chain seq x y z
N MET A 1 4.88 4.21 45.87
CA MET A 1 4.11 5.12 46.73
C MET A 1 4.12 6.47 46.06
N PRO A 2 3.00 7.20 45.92
CA PRO A 2 3.01 8.49 45.24
C PRO A 2 3.81 9.49 46.09
N ALA A 3 4.77 10.18 45.45
CA ALA A 3 5.67 11.13 46.09
C ALA A 3 4.86 12.24 46.79
N ASN A 4 4.99 12.32 48.11
CA ASN A 4 4.24 13.27 48.94
C ASN A 4 5.08 14.53 49.17
N PRO A 5 4.59 15.74 48.81
CA PRO A 5 5.38 16.98 48.81
C PRO A 5 5.82 17.47 50.19
N LEU A 6 5.27 16.88 51.26
CA LEU A 6 5.52 17.30 52.65
C LEU A 6 6.49 16.38 53.40
N THR A 7 6.87 15.23 52.82
CA THR A 7 7.69 14.22 53.53
C THR A 7 8.84 13.67 52.70
N ASP A 8 8.94 14.01 51.41
CA ASP A 8 9.98 13.49 50.52
C ASP A 8 10.80 14.64 49.89
N PRO A 9 12.11 14.75 50.19
CA PRO A 9 12.97 15.81 49.65
C PRO A 9 13.20 15.69 48.13
N ASN A 10 12.97 14.51 47.53
CA ASN A 10 13.20 14.28 46.09
C ASN A 10 11.91 14.41 45.26
N TRP A 11 10.76 14.69 45.89
CA TRP A 11 9.45 14.73 45.22
C TRP A 11 9.43 15.69 44.02
N ALA A 12 10.11 16.83 44.16
CA ALA A 12 10.14 17.87 43.15
C ALA A 12 10.91 17.40 41.91
N SER A 13 12.02 16.67 42.08
CA SER A 13 12.80 16.10 40.98
C SER A 13 12.03 14.99 40.27
N GLU A 14 11.47 14.03 41.02
CA GLU A 14 10.74 12.90 40.43
C GLU A 14 9.47 13.33 39.69
N THR A 15 8.76 14.35 40.21
CA THR A 15 7.57 14.89 39.55
C THR A 15 7.95 15.67 38.28
N THR A 16 9.03 16.46 38.34
CA THR A 16 9.53 17.18 37.17
C THR A 16 9.98 16.20 36.07
N ASP A 17 10.74 15.17 36.43
CA ASP A 17 11.17 14.12 35.49
C ASP A 17 9.97 13.38 34.90
N THR A 18 8.94 13.10 35.69
CA THR A 18 7.71 12.47 35.20
C THR A 18 6.99 13.35 34.19
N VAL A 19 6.90 14.67 34.45
CA VAL A 19 6.27 15.63 33.52
C VAL A 19 7.09 15.76 32.24
N VAL A 20 8.42 15.90 32.33
CA VAL A 20 9.32 15.99 31.17
C VAL A 20 9.18 14.73 30.31
N ARG A 21 9.18 13.54 30.91
CA ARG A 21 9.02 12.28 30.19
C ARG A 21 7.66 12.15 29.52
N LEU A 22 6.60 12.69 30.13
CA LEU A 22 5.26 12.71 29.54
C LEU A 22 5.19 13.67 28.33
N VAL A 23 5.79 14.86 28.46
CA VAL A 23 5.87 15.86 27.38
C VAL A 23 6.69 15.34 26.21
N ASP A 24 7.84 14.72 26.49
CA ASP A 24 8.68 14.10 25.46
C ASP A 24 7.93 12.97 24.75
N THR A 25 7.18 12.16 25.48
CA THR A 25 6.34 11.10 24.90
C THR A 25 5.28 11.68 23.96
N VAL A 26 4.59 12.77 24.35
CA VAL A 26 3.57 13.43 23.52
C VAL A 26 4.21 14.07 22.27
N ARG A 27 5.37 14.71 22.43
CA ARG A 27 6.11 15.35 21.34
C ARG A 27 6.61 14.32 20.32
N ASP A 28 7.16 13.21 20.79
CA ASP A 28 7.72 12.16 19.94
C ASP A 28 6.61 11.38 19.20
N GLN A 29 5.48 11.13 19.88
CA GLN A 29 4.27 10.56 19.27
C GLN A 29 3.69 11.44 18.16
N THR A 30 3.78 12.77 18.29
CA THR A 30 3.22 13.70 17.30
C THR A 30 4.15 13.85 16.10
N THR A 31 5.44 14.04 16.33
CA THR A 31 6.38 14.35 15.23
C THR A 31 6.68 13.11 14.39
N THR A 32 6.98 12.00 15.06
CA THR A 32 7.45 10.78 14.38
C THR A 32 6.32 10.11 13.61
N LYS A 33 5.12 9.98 14.20
CA LYS A 33 3.97 9.37 13.52
C LYS A 33 3.47 10.18 12.33
N VAL A 34 3.43 11.52 12.45
CA VAL A 34 2.98 12.38 11.35
C VAL A 34 3.92 12.30 10.16
N VAL A 35 5.24 12.26 10.39
CA VAL A 35 6.22 12.10 9.31
C VAL A 35 6.08 10.74 8.62
N TYR A 36 5.86 9.65 9.36
CA TYR A 36 5.61 8.34 8.74
C TYR A 36 4.30 8.29 7.94
N ALA A 37 3.23 8.92 8.44
CA ALA A 37 1.97 9.03 7.71
C ALA A 37 2.13 9.83 6.40
N ALA A 38 2.81 10.98 6.46
CA ALA A 38 3.10 11.79 5.29
C ALA A 38 3.96 11.03 4.25
N ARG A 39 5.00 10.32 4.71
CA ARG A 39 5.82 9.45 3.84
C ARG A 39 4.99 8.34 3.22
N GLY A 40 4.17 7.65 4.02
CA GLY A 40 3.26 6.60 3.52
C GLY A 40 2.31 7.11 2.45
N LEU A 41 1.81 8.34 2.60
CA LEU A 41 0.94 8.97 1.61
C LEU A 41 1.68 9.30 0.31
N VAL A 42 2.87 9.91 0.40
CA VAL A 42 3.67 10.27 -0.78
C VAL A 42 4.14 9.03 -1.53
N PHE A 43 4.73 8.06 -0.83
CA PHE A 43 5.16 6.80 -1.45
C PHE A 43 3.97 5.99 -1.96
N GLY A 44 2.85 6.00 -1.24
CA GLY A 44 1.60 5.35 -1.68
C GLY A 44 1.08 5.95 -2.99
N LEU A 45 1.04 7.28 -3.10
CA LEU A 45 0.60 7.96 -4.32
C LEU A 45 1.52 7.65 -5.51
N ILE A 46 2.85 7.72 -5.29
CA ILE A 46 3.84 7.36 -6.31
C ILE A 46 3.67 5.90 -6.74
N ALA A 47 3.51 4.98 -5.78
CA ALA A 47 3.32 3.56 -6.06
C ALA A 47 2.04 3.29 -6.86
N VAL A 48 0.94 4.00 -6.59
CA VAL A 48 -0.29 3.89 -7.36
C VAL A 48 -0.09 4.35 -8.80
N ILE A 49 0.54 5.50 -9.00
CA ILE A 49 0.78 6.05 -10.34
C ILE A 49 1.71 5.12 -11.14
N LEU A 50 2.85 4.72 -10.56
CA LEU A 50 3.79 3.81 -11.20
C LEU A 50 3.19 2.43 -11.43
N GLY A 51 2.41 1.92 -10.47
CA GLY A 51 1.70 0.65 -10.59
C GLY A 51 0.69 0.67 -11.74
N LEU A 52 -0.07 1.76 -11.88
CA LEU A 52 -1.01 1.93 -12.99
C LEU A 52 -0.27 1.99 -14.33
N PHE A 53 0.83 2.74 -14.41
CA PHE A 53 1.64 2.82 -15.63
C PHE A 53 2.22 1.46 -16.03
N ALA A 54 2.80 0.74 -15.06
CA ALA A 54 3.33 -0.61 -15.27
C ALA A 54 2.23 -1.58 -15.70
N LEU A 55 1.03 -1.49 -15.12
CA LEU A 55 -0.13 -2.29 -15.50
C LEU A 55 -0.51 -2.06 -16.97
N VAL A 56 -0.59 -0.79 -17.40
CA VAL A 56 -0.94 -0.45 -18.78
C VAL A 56 0.11 -1.01 -19.75
N ILE A 57 1.40 -0.82 -19.47
CA ILE A 57 2.47 -1.37 -20.32
C ILE A 57 2.42 -2.90 -20.37
N ALA A 58 2.21 -3.56 -19.22
CA ALA A 58 2.10 -5.01 -19.18
C ALA A 58 0.92 -5.52 -20.02
N LEU A 59 -0.22 -4.83 -19.96
CA LEU A 59 -1.42 -5.18 -20.72
C LEU A 59 -1.19 -5.01 -22.23
N VAL A 60 -0.60 -3.89 -22.65
CA VAL A 60 -0.23 -3.64 -24.05
C VAL A 60 0.81 -4.65 -24.53
N GLY A 61 1.84 -4.91 -23.72
CA GLY A 61 2.88 -5.89 -24.03
C GLY A 61 2.31 -7.30 -24.17
N MET A 62 1.37 -7.69 -23.29
CA MET A 62 0.71 -8.98 -23.36
C MET A 62 -0.18 -9.11 -24.60
N MET A 63 -0.96 -8.07 -24.94
CA MET A 63 -1.75 -8.03 -26.17
C MET A 63 -0.86 -8.22 -27.40
N ARG A 64 0.20 -7.41 -27.53
CA ARG A 64 1.10 -7.47 -28.69
C ARG A 64 1.90 -8.77 -28.74
N GLY A 65 2.35 -9.27 -27.59
CA GLY A 65 3.09 -10.52 -27.47
C GLY A 65 2.25 -11.74 -27.87
N LEU A 66 0.99 -11.80 -27.42
CA LEU A 66 0.07 -12.86 -27.83
C LEU A 66 -0.24 -12.80 -29.33
N GLN A 67 -0.51 -11.61 -29.87
CA GLN A 67 -0.76 -11.44 -31.31
C GLN A 67 0.42 -11.92 -32.15
N ALA A 68 1.66 -11.52 -31.81
CA ALA A 68 2.86 -11.95 -32.52
C ALA A 68 3.12 -13.47 -32.42
N LEU A 69 2.80 -14.11 -31.28
CA LEU A 69 2.92 -15.56 -31.13
C LEU A 69 1.85 -16.32 -31.91
N LEU A 70 0.61 -15.82 -31.96
CA LEU A 70 -0.49 -16.47 -32.66
C LEU A 70 -0.37 -16.32 -34.18
N GLU A 71 0.13 -15.19 -34.69
CA GLU A 71 0.45 -15.00 -36.12
C GLU A 71 1.43 -16.05 -36.67
N LEU A 72 2.24 -16.65 -35.80
CA LEU A 72 3.19 -17.72 -36.15
C LEU A 72 2.50 -19.05 -36.53
N THR A 73 1.23 -19.23 -36.16
CA THR A 73 0.49 -20.50 -36.33
C THR A 73 -0.87 -20.35 -36.99
N MET A 74 -1.45 -19.14 -37.03
CA MET A 74 -2.85 -18.91 -37.41
C MET A 74 -2.98 -17.64 -38.28
N SER A 75 -4.03 -17.57 -39.10
CA SER A 75 -4.28 -16.39 -39.95
C SER A 75 -4.49 -15.12 -39.11
N TRP A 76 -4.06 -13.97 -39.67
CA TRP A 76 -4.03 -12.68 -39.00
C TRP A 76 -5.34 -12.32 -38.28
N GLU A 77 -6.48 -12.59 -38.92
CA GLU A 77 -7.81 -12.29 -38.37
C GLU A 77 -8.11 -13.10 -37.09
N GLN A 78 -7.76 -14.39 -37.06
CA GLN A 78 -8.05 -15.26 -35.92
C GLN A 78 -7.13 -14.96 -34.72
N ALA A 79 -5.88 -14.56 -34.98
CA ALA A 79 -4.92 -14.18 -33.95
C ALA A 79 -5.39 -12.97 -33.14
N VAL A 80 -5.99 -11.98 -33.81
CA VAL A 80 -6.50 -10.76 -33.17
C VAL A 80 -7.67 -11.07 -32.23
N TYR A 81 -8.70 -11.80 -32.68
CA TYR A 81 -9.86 -12.11 -31.84
C TYR A 81 -9.50 -13.02 -30.65
N THR A 82 -8.61 -14.00 -30.87
CA THR A 82 -8.17 -14.89 -29.80
C THR A 82 -7.35 -14.14 -28.74
N SER A 83 -6.52 -13.18 -29.15
CA SER A 83 -5.78 -12.33 -28.20
C SER A 83 -6.69 -11.51 -27.29
N TYR A 84 -7.74 -10.90 -27.86
CA TYR A 84 -8.74 -10.15 -27.08
C TYR A 84 -9.49 -11.03 -26.08
N PHE A 85 -9.85 -12.25 -26.49
CA PHE A 85 -10.57 -13.19 -25.61
C PHE A 85 -9.69 -13.66 -24.43
N ILE A 86 -8.41 -13.94 -24.69
CA ILE A 86 -7.47 -14.37 -23.65
C ILE A 86 -7.19 -13.24 -22.67
N VAL A 87 -6.86 -12.03 -23.16
CA VAL A 87 -6.54 -10.90 -22.29
C VAL A 87 -7.77 -10.45 -21.49
N GLY A 88 -8.96 -10.41 -22.12
CA GLY A 88 -10.22 -10.13 -21.42
C GLY A 88 -10.53 -11.18 -20.35
N GLY A 89 -10.29 -12.46 -20.65
CA GLY A 89 -10.46 -13.57 -19.70
C GLY A 89 -9.51 -13.48 -18.50
N VAL A 90 -8.23 -13.20 -18.74
CA VAL A 90 -7.24 -12.98 -17.68
C VAL A 90 -7.64 -11.81 -16.79
N LEU A 91 -8.07 -10.68 -17.38
CA LEU A 91 -8.51 -9.53 -16.60
C LEU A 91 -9.72 -9.84 -15.72
N CYS A 92 -10.70 -10.57 -16.25
CA CYS A 92 -11.87 -10.99 -15.49
C CYS A 92 -11.49 -11.90 -14.32
N LEU A 93 -10.60 -12.88 -14.55
CA LEU A 93 -10.12 -13.78 -13.50
C LEU A 93 -9.38 -13.02 -12.40
N VAL A 94 -8.48 -12.11 -12.77
CA VAL A 94 -7.78 -11.23 -11.82
C VAL A 94 -8.79 -10.40 -11.02
N GLY A 95 -9.77 -9.82 -11.70
CA GLY A 95 -10.86 -9.07 -11.06
C GLY A 95 -11.61 -9.90 -10.02
N VAL A 96 -12.02 -11.11 -10.38
CA VAL A 96 -12.72 -12.05 -9.47
C VAL A 96 -11.84 -12.42 -8.27
N VAL A 97 -10.56 -12.70 -8.48
CA VAL A 97 -9.62 -13.04 -7.39
C VAL A 97 -9.44 -11.86 -6.44
N MET A 98 -9.27 -10.64 -6.95
CA MET A 98 -9.18 -9.44 -6.12
C MET A 98 -10.48 -9.19 -5.36
N PHE A 99 -11.63 -9.40 -5.99
CA PHE A 99 -12.94 -9.26 -5.33
C PHE A 99 -13.12 -10.29 -4.21
N LYS A 100 -12.70 -11.53 -4.42
CA LYS A 100 -12.73 -12.59 -3.41
C LYS A 100 -11.83 -12.26 -2.22
N LYS A 101 -10.62 -11.74 -2.47
CA LYS A 101 -9.72 -11.28 -1.40
C LYS A 101 -10.28 -10.10 -0.61
N ARG A 102 -10.89 -9.12 -1.30
CA ARG A 102 -11.58 -7.99 -0.64
C ARG A 102 -12.71 -8.48 0.26
N ASN A 103 -13.52 -9.42 -0.23
CA ASN A 103 -14.67 -9.92 0.54
C ASN A 103 -14.24 -10.81 1.71
N ALA A 104 -13.14 -11.56 1.58
CA ALA A 104 -12.57 -12.36 2.66
C ALA A 104 -11.90 -11.51 3.76
N ALA A 105 -11.41 -10.31 3.42
CA ALA A 105 -10.86 -9.36 4.40
C ALA A 105 -11.94 -8.52 5.11
N ALA A 106 -13.20 -8.61 4.67
CA ALA A 106 -14.34 -7.89 5.23
C ALA A 106 -15.21 -8.75 6.18
N VAL A 107 -14.85 -10.03 6.37
CA VAL A 107 -15.44 -10.99 7.31
C VAL A 107 -14.42 -11.28 8.40
#